data_AF-A0A420WM99-F1
#
_entry.id   AF-A0A420WM99-F1
#
_cell.length_a   1.000
_cell.length_b   1.000
_cell.length_c   1.000
_cell.angle_alpha   90.00
_cell.angle_beta   90.00
_cell.angle_gamma   90.00
#
_symmetry.space_group_name_H-M   'P 1'
#
loop_
_entity.id
_entity.type
_entity.pdbx_description
1 polymer ?
#
loop_
_entity_poly.entity_id
_entity_poly.type
_entity_poly.pdbx_seq_one_letter_code
_entity_poly.pdbx_strand_id
1 'polypeptide(L)'
;MPDMQKQITPKKGTSKSQKKASLSDAPGDRIAKYLARVGVGSRRDVERMIEEGRVKVNGKTLTSPAFKVTGKEKILVNDEPIAEKDIPRMWRYHKPDGLVTSHKDEQGRRTMFEALPTNMPRVISVGRLDLTSEGLILLTNDGELARALELPSTGWSRRYRARAYGKVTQEQLDTLRKGVVIDGIPTGEIIATLDRQQGDNAWINVTLHDGKNREIRRALETLKLQVNRLIRVSYGPYMLGDLGKGACEEIKTRVLRDQIGHLIDIPEEKTVTRKPKRGSFASAKRFQDKPAETKGANAPKGRGKFAKKTTEKPKSKTARPPKKVMGKAYGKPGGKTSGKFAPRGHGKGKK
;
A
#
# COMPACT_ATOMS: atom_id res chain seq x y z
N MET A 1 12.92 -82.37 -53.83
CA MET A 1 13.41 -81.01 -53.57
C MET A 1 12.30 -80.02 -53.89
N PRO A 2 11.65 -79.39 -52.89
CA PRO A 2 10.74 -78.27 -53.08
C PRO A 2 11.43 -76.92 -52.75
N ASP A 3 10.95 -75.81 -53.33
CA ASP A 3 11.61 -74.51 -53.28
C ASP A 3 11.61 -73.79 -51.91
N MET A 4 12.68 -73.03 -51.67
CA MET A 4 12.87 -72.26 -50.44
C MET A 4 12.08 -70.95 -50.44
N GLN A 5 11.13 -70.82 -49.51
CA GLN A 5 10.45 -69.56 -49.20
C GLN A 5 11.43 -68.57 -48.54
N LYS A 6 11.80 -67.48 -49.25
CA LYS A 6 12.55 -66.36 -48.67
C LYS A 6 11.60 -65.33 -48.04
N GLN A 7 11.60 -65.27 -46.71
CA GLN A 7 10.88 -64.24 -45.96
C GLN A 7 11.49 -62.85 -46.22
N ILE A 8 10.66 -61.87 -46.56
CA ILE A 8 11.07 -60.47 -46.71
C ILE A 8 10.85 -59.75 -45.39
N THR A 9 11.94 -59.38 -44.70
CA THR A 9 11.87 -58.58 -43.48
C THR A 9 11.80 -57.07 -43.81
N PRO A 10 10.84 -56.31 -43.25
CA PRO A 10 10.73 -54.88 -43.51
C PRO A 10 11.87 -54.12 -42.82
N LYS A 11 12.69 -53.40 -43.60
CA LYS A 11 13.76 -52.54 -43.06
C LYS A 11 13.17 -51.44 -42.16
N LYS A 12 13.64 -51.39 -40.92
CA LYS A 12 13.19 -50.46 -39.87
C LYS A 12 13.70 -49.04 -40.13
N GLY A 13 13.03 -48.32 -41.02
CA GLY A 13 13.37 -46.93 -41.39
C GLY A 13 13.31 -45.99 -40.19
N THR A 14 14.43 -45.38 -39.83
CA THR A 14 14.55 -44.44 -38.71
C THR A 14 14.02 -43.06 -39.10
N SER A 15 12.70 -42.87 -38.97
CA SER A 15 12.07 -41.56 -39.15
C SER A 15 12.63 -40.57 -38.11
N LYS A 16 13.47 -39.63 -38.56
CA LYS A 16 13.91 -38.48 -37.75
C LYS A 16 12.71 -37.58 -37.49
N SER A 17 11.96 -37.88 -36.43
CA SER A 17 10.91 -37.03 -35.90
C SER A 17 11.51 -35.66 -35.57
N GLN A 18 11.20 -34.66 -36.41
CA GLN A 18 11.57 -33.28 -36.15
C GLN A 18 10.77 -32.81 -34.93
N LYS A 19 11.40 -32.83 -33.75
CA LYS A 19 10.89 -32.13 -32.57
C LYS A 19 10.63 -30.67 -32.97
N LYS A 20 9.37 -30.29 -33.13
CA LYS A 20 8.95 -28.89 -33.06
C LYS A 20 9.39 -28.40 -31.68
N ALA A 21 10.41 -27.55 -31.63
CA ALA A 21 10.83 -26.91 -30.39
C ALA A 21 9.63 -26.17 -29.79
N SER A 22 9.35 -26.40 -28.51
CA SER A 22 8.26 -25.73 -27.83
C SER A 22 8.55 -24.22 -27.73
N LEU A 23 7.55 -23.40 -28.04
CA LEU A 23 7.63 -21.93 -27.98
C LEU A 23 7.84 -21.39 -26.53
N SER A 24 7.89 -22.29 -25.55
CA SER A 24 8.18 -22.05 -24.14
C SER A 24 9.57 -21.45 -23.90
N ASP A 25 10.60 -21.91 -24.62
CA ASP A 25 11.99 -21.80 -24.12
C ASP A 25 12.77 -20.61 -24.70
N ALA A 26 12.23 -19.91 -25.71
CA ALA A 26 12.84 -18.67 -26.21
C ALA A 26 12.94 -17.62 -25.07
N PRO A 27 14.10 -16.98 -24.85
CA PRO A 27 14.27 -16.00 -23.78
C PRO A 27 13.48 -14.71 -24.04
N GLY A 28 13.12 -14.02 -22.96
CA GLY A 28 12.39 -12.74 -23.01
C GLY A 28 10.95 -12.80 -22.52
N ASP A 29 10.40 -11.64 -22.20
CA ASP A 29 9.03 -11.47 -21.74
C ASP A 29 8.05 -11.42 -22.90
N ARG A 30 6.84 -11.97 -22.72
CA ARG A 30 5.74 -11.79 -23.67
C ARG A 30 5.48 -10.29 -23.88
N ILE A 31 5.38 -9.83 -25.12
CA ILE A 31 5.24 -8.41 -25.52
C ILE A 31 4.19 -7.66 -24.69
N ALA A 32 3.02 -8.27 -24.45
CA ALA A 32 1.95 -7.69 -23.65
C ALA A 32 2.30 -7.49 -22.16
N LYS A 33 3.12 -8.38 -21.58
CA LYS A 33 3.65 -8.24 -20.20
C LYS A 33 4.68 -7.10 -20.15
N TYR A 34 5.56 -7.02 -21.14
CA TYR A 34 6.60 -5.99 -21.22
C TYR A 34 6.01 -4.58 -21.38
N LEU A 35 5.16 -4.38 -22.39
CA LEU A 35 4.52 -3.08 -22.65
C LEU A 35 3.60 -2.62 -21.51
N ALA A 36 2.97 -3.55 -20.79
CA ALA A 36 2.20 -3.23 -19.61
C ALA A 36 3.05 -2.75 -18.41
N ARG A 37 4.35 -3.09 -18.33
CA ARG A 37 5.29 -2.53 -17.33
C ARG A 37 5.75 -1.12 -17.70
N VAL A 38 6.05 -0.84 -18.98
CA VAL A 38 6.47 0.50 -19.44
C VAL A 38 5.30 1.48 -19.63
N GLY A 39 4.18 1.25 -18.94
CA GLY A 39 3.04 2.18 -18.84
C GLY A 39 1.97 2.10 -19.94
N VAL A 40 2.24 1.49 -21.11
CA VAL A 40 1.43 1.58 -22.35
C VAL A 40 -0.06 1.20 -22.17
N GLY A 41 -0.38 0.27 -21.28
CA GLY A 41 -1.77 -0.13 -21.02
C GLY A 41 -1.90 -1.33 -20.10
N SER A 42 -3.11 -1.87 -19.96
CA SER A 42 -3.25 -3.22 -19.41
C SER A 42 -2.75 -4.25 -20.42
N ARG A 43 -2.42 -5.47 -19.96
CA ARG A 43 -2.03 -6.56 -20.86
C ARG A 43 -3.06 -6.81 -21.98
N ARG A 44 -4.36 -6.71 -21.65
CA ARG A 44 -5.46 -6.88 -22.60
C ARG A 44 -5.59 -5.74 -23.59
N ASP A 45 -5.30 -4.50 -23.16
CA ASP A 45 -5.27 -3.35 -24.07
C ASP A 45 -4.09 -3.43 -25.04
N VAL A 46 -2.94 -3.96 -24.60
CA VAL A 46 -1.80 -4.23 -25.48
C VAL A 46 -2.08 -5.41 -26.42
N GLU A 47 -2.70 -6.49 -25.92
CA GLU A 47 -3.15 -7.62 -26.75
C GLU A 47 -4.09 -7.12 -27.87
N ARG A 48 -5.07 -6.25 -27.54
CA ARG A 48 -5.92 -5.57 -28.53
C ARG A 48 -5.16 -4.60 -29.45
N MET A 49 -4.21 -3.80 -28.94
CA MET A 49 -3.39 -2.90 -29.79
C MET A 49 -2.52 -3.67 -30.82
N ILE A 50 -2.17 -4.92 -30.54
CA ILE A 50 -1.47 -5.80 -31.48
C ILE A 50 -2.45 -6.34 -32.54
N GLU A 51 -3.67 -6.70 -32.15
CA GLU A 51 -4.75 -7.09 -33.07
C GLU A 51 -5.19 -5.93 -33.97
N GLU A 52 -5.22 -4.70 -33.45
CA GLU A 52 -5.43 -3.44 -34.18
C GLU A 52 -4.22 -3.04 -35.07
N GLY A 53 -3.11 -3.79 -35.06
CA GLY A 53 -1.92 -3.53 -35.89
C GLY A 53 -1.09 -2.30 -35.48
N ARG A 54 -1.29 -1.77 -34.27
CA ARG A 54 -0.73 -0.50 -33.80
C ARG A 54 0.66 -0.62 -33.15
N VAL A 55 1.13 -1.84 -32.93
CA VAL A 55 2.45 -2.13 -32.34
C VAL A 55 3.41 -2.57 -33.43
N LYS A 56 4.57 -1.91 -33.53
CA LYS A 56 5.66 -2.29 -34.46
C LYS A 56 6.89 -2.69 -33.67
N VAL A 57 7.56 -3.77 -34.06
CA VAL A 57 8.81 -4.25 -33.44
C VAL A 57 9.88 -4.33 -34.53
N ASN A 58 11.01 -3.67 -34.30
CA ASN A 58 12.13 -3.55 -35.26
C ASN A 58 11.66 -3.12 -36.67
N GLY A 59 10.72 -2.16 -36.72
CA GLY A 59 10.14 -1.61 -37.95
C GLY A 59 9.02 -2.45 -38.61
N LYS A 60 8.70 -3.64 -38.09
CA LYS A 60 7.63 -4.50 -38.63
C LYS A 60 6.40 -4.47 -37.74
N THR A 61 5.21 -4.28 -38.31
CA THR A 61 3.95 -4.43 -37.58
C THR A 61 3.83 -5.83 -37.00
N LEU A 62 3.53 -5.90 -35.70
CA LEU A 62 3.35 -7.16 -34.99
C LEU A 62 1.90 -7.61 -35.09
N THR A 63 1.69 -8.86 -35.50
CA THR A 63 0.36 -9.46 -35.72
C THR A 63 -0.02 -10.52 -34.69
N SER A 64 0.82 -10.78 -33.68
CA SER A 64 0.54 -11.79 -32.65
C SER A 64 1.06 -11.41 -31.27
N PRO A 65 0.21 -11.44 -30.22
CA PRO A 65 0.65 -11.20 -28.85
C PRO A 65 1.49 -12.35 -28.27
N ALA A 66 1.78 -13.42 -29.03
CA ALA A 66 2.67 -14.51 -28.61
C ALA A 66 4.17 -14.13 -28.64
N PHE A 67 4.52 -13.03 -29.31
CA PHE A 67 5.91 -12.57 -29.44
C PHE A 67 6.56 -12.28 -28.07
N LYS A 68 7.85 -12.59 -27.94
CA LYS A 68 8.68 -12.31 -26.77
C LYS A 68 9.73 -11.25 -27.09
N VAL A 69 9.97 -10.35 -26.15
CA VAL A 69 10.97 -9.28 -26.21
C VAL A 69 12.03 -9.48 -25.14
N THR A 70 13.29 -9.24 -25.51
CA THR A 70 14.44 -9.23 -24.62
C THR A 70 14.71 -7.85 -24.01
N GLY A 71 14.01 -6.81 -24.48
CA GLY A 71 14.25 -5.40 -24.12
C GLY A 71 15.35 -4.74 -24.95
N LYS A 72 15.82 -5.40 -26.00
CA LYS A 72 16.78 -4.86 -26.99
C LYS A 72 16.11 -4.43 -28.30
N GLU A 73 14.84 -4.78 -28.47
CA GLU A 73 14.06 -4.52 -29.67
C GLU A 73 13.58 -3.06 -29.70
N LYS A 74 13.63 -2.42 -30.86
CA LYS A 74 13.03 -1.10 -31.07
C LYS A 74 11.52 -1.26 -31.22
N ILE A 75 10.76 -0.89 -30.20
CA ILE A 75 9.29 -1.04 -30.19
C ILE A 75 8.63 0.34 -30.35
N LEU A 76 7.69 0.43 -31.27
CA LEU A 76 6.81 1.58 -31.47
C LEU A 76 5.37 1.19 -31.14
N VAL A 77 4.59 2.13 -30.61
CA VAL A 77 3.14 1.99 -30.40
C VAL A 77 2.47 3.26 -30.93
N ASN A 78 1.57 3.14 -31.90
CA ASN A 78 1.06 4.27 -32.70
C ASN A 78 2.20 5.05 -33.41
N ASP A 79 3.24 4.35 -33.84
CA ASP A 79 4.48 4.90 -34.41
C ASP A 79 5.36 5.76 -33.47
N GLU A 80 4.94 5.99 -32.22
CA GLU A 80 5.77 6.61 -31.17
C GLU A 80 6.66 5.57 -30.46
N PRO A 81 7.93 5.90 -30.13
CA PRO A 81 8.79 5.01 -29.36
C PRO A 81 8.31 4.88 -27.91
N ILE A 82 8.38 3.66 -27.38
CA ILE A 82 8.01 3.39 -25.98
C ILE A 82 8.95 4.08 -24.98
N ALA A 83 8.43 4.40 -23.79
CA ALA A 83 9.23 4.86 -22.67
C ALA A 83 10.18 3.75 -22.14
N GLU A 84 11.26 4.16 -21.47
CA GLU A 84 12.16 3.24 -20.76
C GLU A 84 11.44 2.54 -19.58
N LYS A 85 12.05 1.48 -19.03
CA LYS A 85 11.49 0.81 -17.85
C LYS A 85 11.60 1.70 -16.61
N ASP A 86 10.45 2.18 -16.14
CA ASP A 86 10.28 2.88 -14.87
C ASP A 86 10.82 2.05 -13.69
N ILE A 87 11.44 2.70 -12.71
CA ILE A 87 12.01 2.03 -11.52
C ILE A 87 10.86 1.45 -10.67
N PRO A 88 10.95 0.22 -10.13
CA PRO A 88 9.93 -0.32 -9.23
C PRO A 88 9.72 0.57 -8.00
N ARG A 89 8.52 1.12 -7.89
CA ARG A 89 8.05 2.02 -6.82
C ARG A 89 6.80 1.43 -6.17
N MET A 90 6.54 1.78 -4.91
CA MET A 90 5.38 1.31 -4.19
C MET A 90 4.82 2.39 -3.26
N TRP A 91 3.50 2.43 -3.09
CA TRP A 91 2.78 3.40 -2.28
C TRP A 91 1.86 2.68 -1.28
N ARG A 92 1.64 3.30 -0.12
CA ARG A 92 0.56 2.98 0.81
C ARG A 92 -0.65 3.83 0.44
N TYR A 93 -1.83 3.22 0.31
CA TYR A 93 -3.10 3.94 0.15
C TYR A 93 -4.09 3.49 1.22
N HIS A 94 -4.70 4.43 1.92
CA HIS A 94 -5.83 4.14 2.82
C HIS A 94 -7.11 4.15 2.01
N LYS A 95 -7.43 3.02 1.37
CA LYS A 95 -8.64 2.83 0.56
C LYS A 95 -9.91 3.08 1.41
N PRO A 96 -10.78 4.02 1.02
CA PRO A 96 -12.14 4.10 1.56
C PRO A 96 -13.01 2.87 1.23
N ASP A 97 -14.05 2.65 2.02
CA ASP A 97 -15.22 1.90 1.58
C ASP A 97 -16.00 2.64 0.48
N GLY A 98 -16.93 1.96 -0.19
CA GLY A 98 -17.70 2.50 -1.32
C GLY A 98 -16.95 2.53 -2.65
N LEU A 99 -15.66 2.19 -2.67
CA LEU A 99 -14.83 2.12 -3.89
C LEU A 99 -14.50 0.67 -4.31
N VAL A 100 -14.60 0.37 -5.60
CA VAL A 100 -14.24 -0.93 -6.19
C VAL A 100 -12.73 -1.05 -6.41
N THR A 101 -12.12 -2.18 -6.01
CA THR A 101 -10.72 -2.50 -6.36
C THR A 101 -10.63 -3.19 -7.73
N SER A 102 -10.80 -2.40 -8.79
CA SER A 102 -10.59 -2.76 -10.21
C SER A 102 -10.21 -1.50 -11.01
N HIS A 103 -9.47 -1.62 -12.11
CA HIS A 103 -9.18 -0.51 -13.02
C HIS A 103 -10.37 -0.05 -13.86
N LYS A 104 -11.38 -0.91 -14.02
CA LYS A 104 -12.64 -0.64 -14.70
C LYS A 104 -13.71 -1.48 -14.01
N ASP A 105 -14.83 -0.88 -13.68
CA ASP A 105 -15.99 -1.61 -13.15
C ASP A 105 -17.05 -1.79 -14.24
N GLU A 106 -17.55 -3.01 -14.39
CA GLU A 106 -18.56 -3.36 -15.40
C GLU A 106 -19.96 -2.83 -15.04
N GLN A 107 -20.17 -2.45 -13.78
CA GLN A 107 -21.43 -1.93 -13.26
C GLN A 107 -21.38 -0.41 -13.02
N GLY A 108 -20.38 0.28 -13.59
CA GLY A 108 -20.23 1.74 -13.52
C GLY A 108 -19.94 2.31 -12.13
N ARG A 109 -19.60 1.48 -11.14
CA ARG A 109 -19.33 1.92 -9.78
C ARG A 109 -17.93 2.54 -9.69
N ARG A 110 -17.82 3.64 -8.94
CA ARG A 110 -16.56 4.37 -8.75
C ARG A 110 -15.43 3.44 -8.29
N THR A 111 -14.33 3.42 -9.03
CA THR A 111 -13.16 2.62 -8.67
C THR A 111 -12.26 3.34 -7.67
N MET A 112 -11.38 2.60 -7.01
CA MET A 112 -10.35 3.21 -6.17
C MET A 112 -9.29 3.99 -6.97
N PHE A 113 -9.12 3.69 -8.27
CA PHE A 113 -8.13 4.37 -9.11
C PHE A 113 -8.62 5.76 -9.54
N GLU A 114 -9.92 5.94 -9.77
CA GLU A 114 -10.62 7.25 -9.89
C GLU A 114 -10.64 8.08 -8.59
N ALA A 115 -10.08 7.54 -7.50
CA ALA A 115 -10.00 8.19 -6.20
C ALA A 115 -8.55 8.35 -5.70
N LEU A 116 -7.55 8.10 -6.56
CA LEU A 116 -6.15 8.40 -6.29
C LEU A 116 -5.82 9.87 -6.62
N PRO A 117 -4.76 10.44 -6.01
CA PRO A 117 -4.24 11.74 -6.42
C PRO A 117 -3.85 11.77 -7.90
N THR A 118 -4.20 12.85 -8.60
CA THR A 118 -4.01 12.99 -10.06
C THR A 118 -2.55 13.06 -10.52
N ASN A 119 -1.62 13.28 -9.59
CA ASN A 119 -0.18 13.28 -9.84
C ASN A 119 0.48 11.90 -9.69
N MET A 120 -0.29 10.84 -9.43
CA MET A 120 0.21 9.46 -9.36
C MET A 120 0.60 8.93 -10.75
N PRO A 121 1.68 8.15 -10.88
CA PRO A 121 1.93 7.38 -12.10
C PRO A 121 0.87 6.27 -12.25
N ARG A 122 0.86 5.59 -13.40
CA ARG A 122 0.01 4.41 -13.60
C ARG A 122 0.43 3.28 -12.65
N VAL A 123 -0.39 3.03 -11.63
CA VAL A 123 -0.17 1.99 -10.60
C VAL A 123 -1.25 0.92 -10.64
N ILE A 124 -0.89 -0.31 -10.25
CA ILE A 124 -1.78 -1.44 -9.98
C ILE A 124 -1.85 -1.71 -8.47
N SER A 125 -2.88 -2.41 -7.99
CA SER A 125 -3.03 -2.79 -6.58
C SER A 125 -2.38 -4.13 -6.25
N VAL A 126 -1.80 -4.24 -5.06
CA VAL A 126 -1.34 -5.51 -4.49
C VAL A 126 -2.52 -6.19 -3.79
N GLY A 127 -3.04 -7.26 -4.40
CA GLY A 127 -4.28 -7.90 -3.98
C GLY A 127 -5.48 -6.95 -4.10
N ARG A 128 -6.53 -7.25 -3.33
CA ARG A 128 -7.79 -6.49 -3.32
C ARG A 128 -8.30 -6.21 -1.89
N LEU A 129 -9.29 -5.33 -1.81
CA LEU A 129 -10.20 -5.16 -0.67
C LEU A 129 -11.64 -5.13 -1.22
N ASP A 130 -12.63 -5.60 -0.45
CA ASP A 130 -14.03 -5.52 -0.86
C ASP A 130 -14.51 -4.06 -1.00
N LEU A 131 -15.64 -3.88 -1.68
CA LEU A 131 -16.36 -2.61 -1.75
C LEU A 131 -16.64 -2.01 -0.36
N THR A 132 -17.07 -2.84 0.60
CA THR A 132 -17.40 -2.45 1.98
C THR A 132 -16.25 -2.66 2.98
N SER A 133 -15.02 -2.82 2.48
CA SER A 133 -13.79 -2.98 3.28
C SER A 133 -12.82 -1.82 2.99
N GLU A 134 -12.21 -1.28 4.05
CA GLU A 134 -11.35 -0.10 4.01
C GLU A 134 -9.94 -0.37 4.58
N GLY A 135 -9.10 0.67 4.61
CA GLY A 135 -7.74 0.61 5.17
C GLY A 135 -6.65 0.38 4.13
N LEU A 136 -5.52 -0.17 4.57
CA LEU A 136 -4.30 -0.28 3.77
C LEU A 136 -4.46 -1.17 2.54
N ILE A 137 -4.20 -0.61 1.37
CA ILE A 137 -3.81 -1.34 0.17
C ILE A 137 -2.47 -0.79 -0.33
N LEU A 138 -1.62 -1.68 -0.83
CA LEU A 138 -0.37 -1.28 -1.47
C LEU A 138 -0.62 -1.11 -2.96
N LEU A 139 0.04 -0.13 -3.56
CA LEU A 139 -0.02 0.18 -4.98
C LEU A 139 1.40 0.17 -5.54
N THR A 140 1.61 -0.27 -6.78
CA THR A 140 2.94 -0.28 -7.42
C THR A 140 2.83 -0.06 -8.93
N ASN A 141 3.88 0.44 -9.56
CA ASN A 141 4.00 0.51 -11.02
C ASN A 141 4.49 -0.82 -11.65
N ASP A 142 5.08 -1.75 -10.88
CA ASP A 142 5.64 -3.01 -11.41
C ASP A 142 4.70 -4.21 -11.20
N GLY A 143 4.39 -4.89 -12.32
CA GLY A 143 3.51 -6.05 -12.38
C GLY A 143 4.04 -7.32 -11.69
N GLU A 144 5.35 -7.50 -11.60
CA GLU A 144 5.96 -8.60 -10.85
C GLU A 144 6.00 -8.29 -9.37
N LEU A 145 6.14 -7.02 -8.98
CA LEU A 145 6.07 -6.64 -7.57
C LEU A 145 4.69 -6.93 -6.97
N ALA A 146 3.61 -6.52 -7.63
CA ALA A 146 2.27 -6.91 -7.17
C ALA A 146 2.12 -8.43 -7.09
N ARG A 147 2.59 -9.16 -8.11
CA ARG A 147 2.47 -10.62 -8.16
C ARG A 147 3.27 -11.32 -7.06
N ALA A 148 4.49 -10.89 -6.78
CA ALA A 148 5.37 -11.47 -5.77
C ALA A 148 4.79 -11.30 -4.35
N LEU A 149 4.17 -10.15 -4.06
CA LEU A 149 3.54 -9.90 -2.76
C LEU A 149 2.17 -10.59 -2.60
N GLU A 150 1.48 -10.89 -3.71
CA GLU A 150 0.24 -11.67 -3.72
C GLU A 150 0.44 -13.19 -3.56
N LEU A 151 1.61 -13.72 -3.91
CA LEU A 151 1.85 -15.17 -3.90
C LEU A 151 1.69 -15.76 -2.48
N PRO A 152 0.95 -16.87 -2.30
CA PRO A 152 0.83 -17.54 -1.00
C PRO A 152 2.17 -18.00 -0.42
N SER A 153 3.13 -18.38 -1.28
CA SER A 153 4.50 -18.75 -0.90
C SER A 153 5.27 -17.65 -0.16
N THR A 154 4.90 -16.39 -0.38
CA THR A 154 5.50 -15.23 0.29
C THR A 154 5.02 -15.13 1.75
N GLY A 155 3.93 -15.82 2.12
CA GLY A 155 3.54 -16.05 3.52
C GLY A 155 3.16 -14.80 4.33
N TRP A 156 3.00 -13.63 3.70
CA TRP A 156 2.82 -12.36 4.41
C TRP A 156 1.49 -12.26 5.15
N SER A 157 1.55 -12.09 6.47
CA SER A 157 0.37 -11.85 7.30
C SER A 157 -0.34 -10.56 6.89
N ARG A 158 -1.66 -10.61 6.73
CA ARG A 158 -2.52 -9.44 6.62
C ARG A 158 -3.25 -9.26 7.96
N ARG A 159 -3.13 -8.08 8.57
CA ARG A 159 -3.75 -7.75 9.86
C ARG A 159 -4.91 -6.79 9.64
N TYR A 160 -6.02 -7.05 10.31
CA TYR A 160 -7.25 -6.29 10.20
C TYR A 160 -7.82 -5.97 11.58
N ARG A 161 -8.58 -4.88 11.67
CA ARG A 161 -9.45 -4.57 12.80
C ARG A 161 -10.89 -4.62 12.33
N ALA A 162 -11.65 -5.56 12.87
CA ALA A 162 -13.07 -5.74 12.60
C ALA A 162 -13.90 -5.13 13.73
N ARG A 163 -15.00 -4.46 13.39
CA ARG A 163 -16.13 -4.21 14.30
C ARG A 163 -17.28 -5.08 13.84
N ALA A 164 -17.77 -5.93 14.74
CA ALA A 164 -18.88 -6.84 14.48
C ALA A 164 -19.99 -6.67 15.52
N TYR A 165 -21.23 -6.87 15.08
CA TYR A 165 -22.39 -7.00 15.96
C TYR A 165 -22.50 -8.44 16.49
N GLY A 166 -22.85 -8.55 17.77
CA GLY A 166 -22.93 -9.79 18.54
C GLY A 166 -22.04 -9.77 19.78
N LYS A 167 -22.00 -10.92 20.47
CA LYS A 167 -21.15 -11.17 21.66
C LYS A 167 -20.29 -12.39 21.39
N VAL A 168 -19.03 -12.32 21.77
CA VAL A 168 -18.05 -13.40 21.60
C VAL A 168 -17.06 -13.39 22.76
N THR A 169 -16.60 -14.56 23.17
CA THR A 169 -15.50 -14.71 24.14
C THR A 169 -14.17 -14.98 23.41
N GLN A 170 -13.04 -14.85 24.09
CA GLN A 170 -11.74 -15.10 23.45
C GLN A 170 -11.59 -16.58 23.05
N GLU A 171 -12.11 -17.50 23.86
CA GLU A 171 -12.09 -18.95 23.62
C GLU A 171 -12.88 -19.31 22.36
N GLN A 172 -13.97 -18.61 22.07
CA GLN A 172 -14.71 -18.76 20.81
C GLN A 172 -13.90 -18.26 19.60
N LEU A 173 -13.18 -17.15 19.73
CA LEU A 173 -12.30 -16.63 18.67
C LEU A 173 -11.11 -17.56 18.40
N ASP A 174 -10.53 -18.17 19.44
CA ASP A 174 -9.40 -19.11 19.30
C ASP A 174 -9.77 -20.40 18.54
N THR A 175 -11.06 -20.73 18.40
CA THR A 175 -11.50 -21.84 17.52
C THR A 175 -11.11 -21.62 16.05
N LEU A 176 -11.03 -20.36 15.61
CA LEU A 176 -10.71 -19.98 14.23
C LEU A 176 -9.25 -20.28 13.83
N ARG A 177 -8.37 -20.59 14.79
CA ARG A 177 -6.97 -20.96 14.51
C ARG A 177 -6.84 -22.21 13.65
N LYS A 178 -7.80 -23.13 13.75
CA LYS A 178 -7.85 -24.34 12.91
C LYS A 178 -8.30 -24.06 11.47
N GLY A 179 -8.60 -22.80 11.16
CA GLY A 179 -9.31 -22.40 9.95
C GLY A 179 -10.80 -22.70 10.01
N VAL A 180 -11.50 -22.28 8.97
CA VAL A 180 -12.93 -22.56 8.73
C VAL A 180 -13.11 -23.11 7.32
N VAL A 181 -14.22 -23.80 7.04
CA VAL A 181 -14.58 -24.20 5.67
C VAL A 181 -15.43 -23.10 5.04
N ILE A 182 -14.99 -22.59 3.89
CA ILE A 182 -15.67 -21.55 3.09
C ILE A 182 -15.91 -22.11 1.69
N ASP A 183 -17.16 -22.20 1.27
CA ASP A 183 -17.56 -22.72 -0.05
C ASP A 183 -16.96 -24.12 -0.35
N GLY A 184 -16.84 -24.96 0.69
CA GLY A 184 -16.19 -26.29 0.61
C GLY A 184 -14.66 -26.28 0.71
N ILE A 185 -14.01 -25.12 0.73
CA ILE A 185 -12.55 -24.95 0.76
C ILE A 185 -12.10 -24.55 2.18
N PRO A 186 -11.14 -25.25 2.83
CA PRO A 186 -10.60 -24.82 4.11
C PRO A 186 -9.74 -23.54 3.99
N THR A 187 -9.83 -22.65 4.96
CA THR A 187 -8.90 -21.51 5.12
C THR A 187 -7.57 -21.94 5.74
N GLY A 188 -6.58 -21.06 5.75
CA GLY A 188 -5.43 -21.18 6.66
C GLY A 188 -5.81 -20.84 8.11
N GLU A 189 -4.80 -20.76 8.98
CA GLU A 189 -4.96 -20.23 10.35
C GLU A 189 -5.50 -18.80 10.32
N ILE A 190 -6.51 -18.55 11.17
CA ILE A 190 -7.04 -17.21 11.45
C ILE A 190 -6.85 -16.94 12.95
N ILE A 191 -5.88 -16.08 13.28
CA ILE A 191 -5.65 -15.63 14.66
C ILE A 191 -6.58 -14.44 14.93
N ALA A 192 -7.58 -14.63 15.78
CA ALA A 192 -8.52 -13.59 16.20
C ALA A 192 -8.38 -13.29 17.70
N THR A 193 -8.34 -12.00 18.04
CA THR A 193 -8.18 -11.53 19.43
C THR A 193 -9.19 -10.43 19.73
N LEU A 194 -9.94 -10.58 20.83
CA LEU A 194 -10.90 -9.60 21.31
C LEU A 194 -10.17 -8.38 21.87
N ASP A 195 -10.38 -7.22 21.22
CA ASP A 195 -9.79 -5.93 21.60
C ASP A 195 -10.70 -5.20 22.61
N ARG A 196 -12.03 -5.25 22.38
CA ARG A 196 -13.03 -4.68 23.29
C ARG A 196 -14.43 -5.20 22.97
N GLN A 197 -15.20 -5.60 23.98
CA GLN A 197 -16.66 -5.68 23.89
C GLN A 197 -17.28 -4.37 24.40
N GLN A 198 -18.29 -3.84 23.70
CA GLN A 198 -19.07 -2.67 24.12
C GLN A 198 -20.54 -2.88 23.76
N GLY A 199 -21.36 -3.25 24.75
CA GLY A 199 -22.73 -3.72 24.50
C GLY A 199 -22.72 -4.93 23.57
N ASP A 200 -23.56 -4.92 22.54
CA ASP A 200 -23.63 -5.97 21.51
C ASP A 200 -22.69 -5.71 20.31
N ASN A 201 -21.57 -5.01 20.53
CA ASN A 201 -20.53 -4.77 19.53
C ASN A 201 -19.16 -5.25 20.04
N ALA A 202 -18.50 -6.08 19.24
CA ALA A 202 -17.12 -6.52 19.44
C ALA A 202 -16.17 -5.76 18.50
N TRP A 203 -15.04 -5.28 19.05
CA TRP A 203 -13.84 -4.96 18.29
C TRP A 203 -12.88 -6.14 18.36
N ILE A 204 -12.43 -6.63 17.20
CA ILE A 204 -11.62 -7.85 17.07
C ILE A 204 -10.44 -7.54 16.16
N ASN A 205 -9.23 -7.84 16.62
CA ASN A 205 -8.03 -7.85 15.80
C ASN A 205 -7.91 -9.23 15.13
N VAL A 206 -7.76 -9.28 13.81
CA VAL A 206 -7.73 -10.53 13.02
C VAL A 206 -6.47 -10.56 12.15
N THR A 207 -5.70 -11.65 12.23
CA THR A 207 -4.49 -11.89 11.43
C THR A 207 -4.62 -13.20 10.66
N LEU A 208 -4.28 -13.19 9.37
CA LEU A 208 -4.30 -14.37 8.50
C LEU A 208 -3.23 -14.26 7.41
N HIS A 209 -2.83 -15.40 6.83
CA HIS A 209 -1.76 -15.49 5.82
C HIS A 209 -2.26 -15.79 4.40
N ASP A 210 -3.55 -16.06 4.24
CA ASP A 210 -4.25 -16.24 2.96
C ASP A 210 -4.86 -14.92 2.47
N GLY A 211 -5.82 -14.96 1.54
CA GLY A 211 -6.58 -13.81 1.04
C GLY A 211 -7.85 -14.24 0.31
N LYS A 212 -8.57 -15.25 0.83
CA LYS A 212 -9.77 -15.82 0.21
C LYS A 212 -10.93 -14.82 0.20
N ASN A 213 -11.90 -15.03 -0.70
CA ASN A 213 -13.00 -14.08 -0.87
C ASN A 213 -13.82 -13.95 0.43
N ARG A 214 -13.84 -12.72 0.98
CA ARG A 214 -14.58 -12.34 2.20
C ARG A 214 -14.22 -13.18 3.44
N GLU A 215 -13.03 -13.76 3.46
CA GLU A 215 -12.55 -14.76 4.44
C GLU A 215 -12.87 -14.39 5.90
N ILE A 216 -12.49 -13.20 6.36
CA ILE A 216 -12.74 -12.73 7.74
C ILE A 216 -14.22 -12.61 8.06
N ARG A 217 -15.04 -12.14 7.09
CA ARG A 217 -16.47 -11.94 7.32
C ARG A 217 -17.15 -13.28 7.51
N ARG A 218 -16.85 -14.24 6.64
CA ARG A 218 -17.35 -15.62 6.68
C ARG A 218 -16.84 -16.39 7.91
N ALA A 219 -15.58 -16.20 8.30
CA ALA A 219 -15.00 -16.82 9.49
C ALA A 219 -15.65 -16.33 10.79
N LEU A 220 -15.94 -15.03 10.92
CA LEU A 220 -16.65 -14.47 12.08
C LEU A 220 -18.16 -14.81 12.05
N GLU A 221 -18.74 -14.97 10.86
CA GLU A 221 -20.14 -15.37 10.65
C GLU A 221 -20.44 -16.80 11.17
N THR A 222 -19.46 -17.72 11.17
CA THR A 222 -19.63 -19.05 11.83
C THR A 222 -19.83 -18.92 13.34
N LEU A 223 -19.26 -17.88 13.96
CA LEU A 223 -19.45 -17.51 15.37
C LEU A 223 -20.68 -16.62 15.59
N LYS A 224 -21.56 -16.50 14.59
CA LYS A 224 -22.78 -15.66 14.57
C LYS A 224 -22.49 -14.15 14.68
N LEU A 225 -21.29 -13.70 14.33
CA LEU A 225 -20.91 -12.29 14.34
C LEU A 225 -21.09 -11.63 12.97
N GLN A 226 -21.79 -10.50 12.93
CA GLN A 226 -22.04 -9.75 11.69
C GLN A 226 -21.04 -8.59 11.56
N VAL A 227 -20.12 -8.65 10.59
CA VAL A 227 -19.03 -7.65 10.45
C VAL A 227 -19.51 -6.35 9.80
N ASN A 228 -19.85 -5.35 10.61
CA ASN A 228 -20.30 -4.03 10.15
C ASN A 228 -19.16 -3.19 9.53
N ARG A 229 -17.94 -3.27 10.08
CA ARG A 229 -16.77 -2.50 9.60
C ARG A 229 -15.53 -3.39 9.59
N LEU A 230 -14.74 -3.33 8.51
CA LEU A 230 -13.50 -4.10 8.38
C LEU A 230 -12.39 -3.21 7.80
N ILE A 231 -11.33 -3.00 8.58
CA ILE A 231 -10.19 -2.14 8.26
C ILE A 231 -8.95 -3.01 8.12
N ARG A 232 -8.24 -3.01 6.99
CA ARG A 232 -6.88 -3.61 6.93
C ARG A 232 -5.88 -2.64 7.52
N VAL A 233 -5.19 -3.04 8.58
CA VAL A 233 -4.23 -2.19 9.32
C VAL A 233 -2.77 -2.55 9.04
N SER A 234 -2.48 -3.74 8.49
CA SER A 234 -1.14 -4.16 8.06
C SER A 234 -1.19 -5.12 6.87
N TYR A 235 -0.17 -5.07 6.00
CA TYR A 235 0.08 -6.03 4.93
C TYR A 235 1.57 -6.36 4.91
N GLY A 236 1.94 -7.54 5.44
CA GLY A 236 3.33 -7.85 5.75
C GLY A 236 3.94 -6.79 6.69
N PRO A 237 5.15 -6.28 6.40
CA PRO A 237 5.81 -5.26 7.22
C PRO A 237 5.17 -3.86 7.09
N TYR A 238 4.33 -3.62 6.08
CA TYR A 238 3.73 -2.32 5.84
C TYR A 238 2.49 -2.12 6.69
N MET A 239 2.53 -1.11 7.55
CA MET A 239 1.42 -0.72 8.43
C MET A 239 0.65 0.47 7.83
N LEU A 240 -0.63 0.59 8.18
CA LEU A 240 -1.45 1.76 7.85
C LEU A 240 -0.94 3.01 8.59
N GLY A 241 -0.68 2.89 9.89
CA GLY A 241 -0.28 4.01 10.75
C GLY A 241 -1.32 5.14 10.74
N ASP A 242 -0.84 6.37 10.84
CA ASP A 242 -1.66 7.59 10.86
C ASP A 242 -2.08 8.08 9.46
N LEU A 243 -1.92 7.26 8.41
CA LEU A 243 -2.30 7.60 7.04
C LEU A 243 -3.82 7.84 6.97
N GLY A 244 -4.24 9.08 6.72
CA GLY A 244 -5.65 9.49 6.69
C GLY A 244 -6.45 8.77 5.60
N LYS A 245 -7.78 8.61 5.80
CA LYS A 245 -8.67 7.95 4.85
C LYS A 245 -8.67 8.67 3.50
N GLY A 246 -8.36 7.94 2.43
CA GLY A 246 -8.15 8.49 1.08
C GLY A 246 -6.75 9.05 0.80
N ALA A 247 -5.84 9.10 1.77
CA ALA A 247 -4.46 9.54 1.54
C ALA A 247 -3.62 8.43 0.91
N CYS A 248 -2.64 8.84 0.08
CA CYS A 248 -1.65 7.99 -0.58
C CYS A 248 -0.24 8.52 -0.26
N GLU A 249 0.71 7.65 0.01
CA GLU A 249 2.09 8.00 0.39
C GLU A 249 3.10 7.03 -0.23
N GLU A 250 4.20 7.54 -0.79
CA GLU A 250 5.25 6.72 -1.42
C GLU A 250 6.19 6.07 -0.40
N ILE A 251 6.42 4.76 -0.56
CA ILE A 251 7.37 3.99 0.24
C ILE A 251 8.76 4.23 -0.34
N LYS A 252 9.58 4.98 0.40
CA LYS A 252 10.97 5.32 0.04
C LYS A 252 11.74 4.09 -0.48
N THR A 253 12.41 4.23 -1.62
CA THR A 253 13.13 3.17 -2.35
C THR A 253 14.03 2.32 -1.46
N ARG A 254 14.70 2.93 -0.47
CA ARG A 254 15.49 2.22 0.55
C ARG A 254 14.65 1.27 1.40
N VAL A 255 13.55 1.75 1.98
CA VAL A 255 12.65 0.91 2.81
C VAL A 255 12.05 -0.21 1.96
N LEU A 256 11.75 0.07 0.69
CA LEU A 256 11.31 -0.94 -0.26
C LEU A 256 12.40 -2.03 -0.42
N ARG A 257 13.63 -1.69 -0.78
CA ARG A 257 14.73 -2.67 -0.90
C ARG A 257 15.02 -3.41 0.40
N ASP A 258 15.08 -2.71 1.53
CA ASP A 258 15.35 -3.29 2.86
C ASP A 258 14.29 -4.33 3.27
N GLN A 259 13.06 -4.24 2.75
CA GLN A 259 11.96 -5.17 3.05
C GLN A 259 11.72 -6.25 1.98
N ILE A 260 12.00 -5.97 0.69
CA ILE A 260 11.61 -6.86 -0.42
C ILE A 260 12.70 -7.07 -1.50
N GLY A 261 13.91 -6.55 -1.33
CA GLY A 261 15.02 -6.76 -2.27
C GLY A 261 15.47 -8.22 -2.42
N HIS A 262 14.98 -9.13 -1.56
CA HIS A 262 15.15 -10.57 -1.68
C HIS A 262 14.09 -11.25 -2.57
N LEU A 263 13.01 -10.54 -2.94
CA LEU A 263 11.96 -11.02 -3.83
C LEU A 263 12.18 -10.55 -5.27
N ILE A 264 12.68 -9.32 -5.46
CA ILE A 264 12.85 -8.67 -6.77
C ILE A 264 14.09 -7.77 -6.73
N ASP A 265 14.85 -7.75 -7.83
CA ASP A 265 15.92 -6.76 -8.05
C ASP A 265 15.33 -5.34 -8.18
N ILE A 266 15.68 -4.48 -7.22
CA ILE A 266 15.28 -3.07 -7.18
C ILE A 266 16.57 -2.26 -7.33
N PRO A 267 16.82 -1.68 -8.52
CA PRO A 267 18.08 -1.03 -8.85
C PRO A 267 18.54 0.02 -7.85
N GLU A 268 19.83 0.33 -7.88
CA GLU A 268 20.37 1.55 -7.30
C GLU A 268 19.73 2.76 -7.99
N GLU A 269 18.81 3.41 -7.29
CA GLU A 269 18.36 4.77 -7.59
C GLU A 269 19.62 5.65 -7.56
N LYS A 270 20.20 5.90 -8.74
CA LYS A 270 21.44 6.66 -8.90
C LYS A 270 21.21 8.06 -8.37
N THR A 271 21.53 8.26 -7.09
CA THR A 271 21.42 9.56 -6.46
C THR A 271 22.23 10.55 -7.29
N VAL A 272 21.52 11.42 -8.01
CA VAL A 272 22.12 12.53 -8.73
C VAL A 272 22.56 13.52 -7.66
N THR A 273 23.72 13.21 -7.08
CA THR A 273 24.47 14.07 -6.19
C THR A 273 24.91 15.25 -7.03
N ARG A 274 23.99 16.22 -7.15
CA ARG A 274 24.25 17.58 -7.59
C ARG A 274 25.28 18.11 -6.60
N LYS A 275 26.57 17.86 -6.91
CA LYS A 275 27.72 18.42 -6.18
C LYS A 275 27.35 19.87 -5.94
N PRO A 276 27.32 20.35 -4.68
CA PRO A 276 26.96 21.74 -4.42
C PRO A 276 27.86 22.59 -5.30
N LYS A 277 27.27 23.38 -6.22
CA LYS A 277 28.05 24.29 -7.06
C LYS A 277 28.90 25.08 -6.08
N ARG A 278 30.23 24.90 -6.14
CA ARG A 278 31.16 25.65 -5.29
C ARG A 278 30.84 27.12 -5.53
N GLY A 279 30.23 27.77 -4.54
CA GLY A 279 29.96 29.19 -4.61
C GLY A 279 31.27 29.88 -4.91
N SER A 280 31.30 30.75 -5.92
CA SER A 280 32.47 31.55 -6.21
C SER A 280 32.83 32.34 -4.95
N PHE A 281 34.00 32.08 -4.39
CA PHE A 281 34.57 32.85 -3.28
C PHE A 281 35.03 34.23 -3.81
N ALA A 282 34.07 35.03 -4.26
CA ALA A 282 34.22 36.28 -4.99
C ALA A 282 33.55 37.45 -4.23
N SER A 283 33.73 37.47 -2.91
CA SER A 283 33.25 38.55 -2.03
C SER A 283 34.19 38.82 -0.83
N ALA A 284 34.97 37.82 -0.40
CA ALA A 284 35.86 37.89 0.76
C ALA A 284 37.18 38.68 0.55
N LYS A 285 37.21 39.69 -0.34
CA LYS A 285 38.40 40.52 -0.60
C LYS A 285 38.09 41.99 -0.91
N ARG A 286 37.18 42.60 -0.13
CA ARG A 286 36.83 44.03 -0.25
C ARG A 286 36.72 44.78 1.09
N PHE A 287 37.39 44.28 2.13
CA PHE A 287 37.38 44.86 3.49
C PHE A 287 38.76 44.85 4.18
N GLN A 288 39.83 44.95 3.40
CA GLN A 288 41.13 45.43 3.83
C GLN A 288 41.57 46.50 2.83
N ASP A 289 42.08 47.62 3.36
CA ASP A 289 42.61 48.84 2.70
C ASP A 289 41.78 50.13 2.89
N LYS A 290 41.95 50.75 4.08
CA LYS A 290 42.13 52.22 4.22
C LYS A 290 42.84 52.55 5.55
N PRO A 291 43.66 53.63 5.63
CA PRO A 291 44.49 53.91 6.80
C PRO A 291 43.74 54.55 7.98
N ALA A 292 44.44 54.73 9.10
CA ALA A 292 43.87 55.26 10.35
C ALA A 292 44.42 56.66 10.70
N GLU A 293 43.51 57.63 10.84
CA GLU A 293 43.60 58.95 11.48
C GLU A 293 42.14 59.51 11.55
N THR A 294 41.70 60.37 12.46
CA THR A 294 42.33 61.10 13.58
C THR A 294 41.35 61.13 14.80
N LYS A 295 41.65 61.88 15.88
CA LYS A 295 40.80 61.96 17.10
C LYS A 295 39.47 62.70 16.87
N GLY A 296 38.39 62.22 17.49
CA GLY A 296 37.07 62.89 17.59
C GLY A 296 36.25 62.34 18.76
N ALA A 297 35.30 63.10 19.30
CA ALA A 297 34.66 62.82 20.60
C ALA A 297 33.14 62.50 20.51
N ASN A 298 32.62 62.02 21.64
CA ASN A 298 31.20 61.78 21.99
C ASN A 298 30.48 60.54 21.39
N ALA A 299 29.68 59.91 22.24
CA ALA A 299 28.79 58.77 21.94
C ALA A 299 27.32 59.25 21.87
N PRO A 300 26.32 58.39 21.51
CA PRO A 300 25.71 57.56 22.57
C PRO A 300 25.02 56.21 22.17
N LYS A 301 24.92 55.32 23.17
CA LYS A 301 23.79 54.42 23.54
C LYS A 301 23.13 53.46 22.50
N GLY A 302 23.21 52.15 22.81
CA GLY A 302 22.27 51.09 22.33
C GLY A 302 22.70 49.67 22.74
N ARG A 303 22.31 49.15 23.92
CA ARG A 303 21.29 48.08 24.13
C ARG A 303 21.05 47.17 22.90
N GLY A 304 21.21 45.84 22.94
CA GLY A 304 21.65 44.87 23.96
C GLY A 304 21.99 43.51 23.27
N LYS A 305 22.78 42.56 23.81
CA LYS A 305 22.55 41.72 25.01
C LYS A 305 21.14 41.09 24.99
N PHE A 306 20.93 39.76 25.03
CA PHE A 306 21.75 38.59 25.41
C PHE A 306 21.07 37.29 24.85
N ALA A 307 21.52 36.03 24.95
CA ALA A 307 22.77 35.34 25.37
C ALA A 307 22.76 33.88 24.87
N LYS A 308 23.91 33.17 24.86
CA LYS A 308 23.95 31.69 24.90
C LYS A 308 25.26 31.12 25.47
N LYS A 309 25.26 30.72 26.74
CA LYS A 309 26.13 29.74 27.45
C LYS A 309 25.35 29.32 28.71
N THR A 310 25.14 28.05 29.09
CA THR A 310 26.02 26.88 29.32
C THR A 310 27.00 27.05 30.50
N THR A 311 26.67 26.43 31.64
CA THR A 311 27.51 25.50 32.43
C THR A 311 26.65 24.82 33.51
N GLU A 312 27.18 23.83 34.22
CA GLU A 312 26.41 22.89 35.06
C GLU A 312 26.57 23.07 36.59
N LYS A 313 25.58 22.53 37.32
CA LYS A 313 25.56 21.98 38.71
C LYS A 313 26.86 21.97 39.55
N PRO A 314 26.80 22.15 40.90
CA PRO A 314 26.24 21.06 41.76
C PRO A 314 25.61 21.37 43.15
N LYS A 315 24.74 20.41 43.57
CA LYS A 315 24.44 19.84 44.91
C LYS A 315 24.59 20.64 46.24
N SER A 316 23.48 20.72 47.01
CA SER A 316 23.28 20.11 48.36
C SER A 316 21.78 20.25 48.79
N LYS A 317 21.12 19.24 49.37
CA LYS A 317 20.87 18.96 50.83
C LYS A 317 20.50 20.22 51.65
N THR A 318 19.42 20.30 52.44
CA THR A 318 18.43 19.32 52.98
C THR A 318 16.98 19.65 52.49
N ALA A 319 15.79 19.48 53.13
CA ALA A 319 15.29 18.98 54.43
C ALA A 319 13.81 18.48 54.35
N ARG A 320 13.29 17.86 55.43
CA ARG A 320 11.88 17.47 55.73
C ARG A 320 11.81 16.97 57.22
N PRO A 321 10.64 16.64 57.84
CA PRO A 321 9.23 16.71 57.43
C PRO A 321 8.48 17.81 58.27
N PRO A 322 7.48 17.62 59.17
CA PRO A 322 6.35 16.65 59.29
C PRO A 322 4.96 17.22 59.72
N LYS A 323 3.86 16.55 59.28
CA LYS A 323 2.50 16.48 59.91
C LYS A 323 1.66 17.81 59.89
N LYS A 324 0.31 17.84 60.02
CA LYS A 324 -0.74 16.80 60.13
C LYS A 324 -2.13 17.34 59.64
N VAL A 325 -2.86 16.54 58.84
CA VAL A 325 -4.29 16.11 58.96
C VAL A 325 -5.46 17.13 59.14
N MET A 326 -6.58 16.87 58.41
CA MET A 326 -7.97 17.43 58.51
C MET A 326 -8.15 18.91 58.14
N GLY A 327 -9.28 19.36 57.55
CA GLY A 327 -10.50 18.67 57.09
C GLY A 327 -11.67 19.65 56.82
N LYS A 328 -12.86 19.11 56.51
CA LYS A 328 -14.15 19.81 56.26
C LYS A 328 -14.30 20.63 54.95
N ALA A 329 -15.57 20.92 54.62
CA ALA A 329 -16.01 21.42 53.32
C ALA A 329 -17.05 22.56 53.46
N TYR A 330 -17.06 23.45 52.47
CA TYR A 330 -18.13 24.37 52.05
C TYR A 330 -17.95 24.58 50.52
N GLY A 331 -18.96 24.90 49.71
CA GLY A 331 -20.40 25.06 49.93
C GLY A 331 -21.09 25.38 48.59
N LYS A 332 -22.43 25.24 48.49
CA LYS A 332 -23.18 25.72 47.32
C LYS A 332 -23.33 27.25 47.36
N PRO A 333 -23.43 27.88 46.18
CA PRO A 333 -24.53 28.83 45.95
C PRO A 333 -25.58 28.27 44.99
N GLY A 334 -26.73 28.95 44.89
CA GLY A 334 -27.74 28.66 43.87
C GLY A 334 -28.84 29.71 43.80
N GLY A 335 -29.47 29.82 42.62
CA GLY A 335 -30.69 30.57 42.32
C GLY A 335 -31.16 30.14 40.92
N LYS A 336 -32.42 29.85 40.61
CA LYS A 336 -33.75 30.39 41.00
C LYS A 336 -34.15 31.72 40.36
N THR A 337 -34.65 31.62 39.13
CA THR A 337 -35.86 32.29 38.60
C THR A 337 -36.63 31.21 37.81
N SER A 338 -37.94 30.95 37.91
CA SER A 338 -39.17 31.76 37.95
C SER A 338 -39.53 32.40 36.59
N GLY A 339 -40.63 31.99 35.91
CA GLY A 339 -41.55 30.90 36.26
C GLY A 339 -42.77 30.75 35.34
N LYS A 340 -43.67 29.84 35.77
CA LYS A 340 -45.10 29.64 35.43
C LYS A 340 -45.73 30.53 34.33
N PHE A 341 -46.31 29.90 33.30
CA PHE A 341 -47.73 30.11 32.96
C PHE A 341 -48.36 28.87 32.27
N ALA A 342 -49.65 28.64 32.51
CA ALA A 342 -50.53 27.58 31.99
C ALA A 342 -51.97 27.80 32.54
N PRO A 343 -53.04 27.09 32.11
CA PRO A 343 -53.30 26.35 30.87
C PRO A 343 -54.64 26.76 30.17
N ARG A 344 -54.94 26.18 29.00
CA ARG A 344 -56.27 25.85 28.37
C ARG A 344 -56.10 25.78 26.83
N GLY A 345 -56.88 25.03 26.04
CA GLY A 345 -58.03 24.17 26.36
C GLY A 345 -58.34 23.14 25.23
N HIS A 346 -59.51 22.51 25.30
CA HIS A 346 -59.93 21.34 24.49
C HIS A 346 -59.97 21.51 22.96
N GLY A 347 -59.85 20.38 22.24
CA GLY A 347 -60.31 20.22 20.85
C GLY A 347 -60.41 18.74 20.43
N LYS A 348 -61.63 18.18 20.38
CA LYS A 348 -61.91 16.88 19.72
C LYS A 348 -62.22 17.15 18.24
N GLY A 349 -61.76 16.30 17.31
CA GLY A 349 -62.15 16.42 15.90
C GLY A 349 -61.80 15.19 15.06
N LYS A 350 -62.82 14.43 14.63
CA LYS A 350 -62.69 13.31 13.70
C LYS A 350 -62.49 13.81 12.26
N LYS A 351 -61.68 13.11 11.46
CA LYS A 351 -62.22 12.15 10.48
C LYS A 351 -61.16 11.11 10.10
#